data_AF-A0A0D0CV85-F1
#
_entry.id   AF-A0A0D0CV85-F1
#
_cell.length_a   1.000
_cell.length_b   1.000
_cell.length_c   1.000
_cell.angle_alpha   90.00
_cell.angle_beta   90.00
_cell.angle_gamma   90.00
#
_symmetry.space_group_name_H-M   'P 1'
#
loop_
_entity.id
_entity.type
_entity.pdbx_description
1 polymer ?
#
loop_
_entity_poly.entity_id
_entity_poly.type
_entity_poly.pdbx_seq_one_letter_code
_entity_poly.pdbx_strand_id
1 'polypeptide(L)'
;MSGNIFPNARHFAINGGQFTVINGGNEVRDIRDWLQAPDCSANRADATDKKTEGTGQWILNHPEYQKWKGKPSILWIQGKAGSGKTVLSTTIWEDLFDMKNDAFWYHYF
;
A
#
# COMPACT_ATOMS: atom_id res chain seq x y z
N MET A 1 22.02 16.62 18.58
CA MET A 1 21.66 15.21 18.81
C MET A 1 20.86 14.74 17.60
N SER A 2 21.49 14.03 16.66
CA SER A 2 20.79 13.45 15.51
C SER A 2 20.17 12.12 15.95
N GLY A 3 18.94 12.17 16.44
CA GLY A 3 18.14 10.96 16.61
C GLY A 3 17.79 10.43 15.23
N ASN A 4 18.20 9.19 14.93
CA ASN A 4 17.64 8.50 13.77
C ASN A 4 16.13 8.37 14.01
N ILE A 5 15.34 9.06 13.20
CA ILE A 5 13.87 9.09 13.25
C ILE A 5 13.28 7.67 13.08
N PHE A 6 14.07 6.74 12.53
CA PHE A 6 13.73 5.35 12.33
C PHE A 6 14.82 4.45 12.93
N PRO A 7 14.65 3.91 14.14
CA PRO A 7 15.69 3.15 14.85
C PRO A 7 16.12 1.88 14.10
N ASN A 8 15.24 1.36 13.22
CA ASN A 8 15.46 0.15 12.42
C ASN A 8 15.83 0.44 10.96
N ALA A 9 15.93 1.71 10.54
CA ALA A 9 16.29 2.04 9.17
C ALA A 9 17.77 1.78 8.89
N ARG A 10 18.08 0.72 8.14
CA ARG A 10 19.44 0.44 7.68
C ARG A 10 19.40 -0.13 6.27
N HIS A 11 20.43 0.13 5.48
CA HIS A 11 20.64 -0.46 4.15
C HIS A 11 19.57 -0.17 3.09
N PHE A 12 18.91 0.99 3.12
CA PHE A 12 18.07 1.47 2.02
C PHE A 12 18.28 2.96 1.73
N ALA A 13 17.97 3.38 0.51
CA ALA A 13 17.91 4.77 0.08
C ALA A 13 16.53 5.10 -0.50
N ILE A 14 16.08 6.34 -0.32
CA ILE A 14 14.89 6.89 -0.97
C ILE A 14 15.34 7.96 -1.94
N ASN A 15 15.20 7.72 -3.23
CA ASN A 15 15.53 8.68 -4.28
C ASN A 15 14.31 8.92 -5.17
N GLY A 16 13.78 10.15 -5.18
CA GLY A 16 12.62 10.49 -6.02
C GLY A 16 11.35 9.67 -5.75
N GLY A 17 11.16 9.20 -4.51
CA GLY A 17 10.05 8.33 -4.12
C GLY A 17 10.29 6.83 -4.39
N GLN A 18 11.46 6.47 -4.93
CA GLN A 18 11.86 5.08 -5.13
C GLN A 18 12.67 4.59 -3.93
N PHE A 19 12.19 3.51 -3.31
CA PHE A 19 12.90 2.80 -2.25
C PHE A 19 13.84 1.78 -2.89
N THR A 20 15.12 1.83 -2.55
CA THR A 20 16.14 0.90 -3.04
C THR A 20 16.89 0.30 -1.86
N VAL A 21 16.94 -1.02 -1.75
CA VAL A 21 17.74 -1.72 -0.74
C VAL A 21 19.18 -1.81 -1.23
N ILE A 22 20.14 -1.30 -0.44
CA ILE A 22 21.55 -1.12 -0.82
C ILE A 22 22.38 -2.36 -0.41
N ASN A 23 21.83 -3.28 0.39
CA ASN A 23 22.43 -4.58 0.73
C ASN A 23 21.42 -5.47 1.48
N GLY A 24 20.87 -6.50 0.83
CA GLY A 24 19.96 -7.46 1.46
C GLY A 24 19.54 -8.58 0.51
N GLY A 25 19.52 -9.84 0.99
CA GLY A 25 19.11 -11.00 0.19
C GLY A 25 17.60 -11.11 -0.02
N ASN A 26 16.78 -10.43 0.77
CA ASN A 26 15.32 -10.39 0.64
C ASN A 26 14.78 -8.98 0.97
N GLU A 27 14.86 -8.10 -0.02
CA GLU A 27 14.55 -6.67 0.05
C GLU A 27 13.17 -6.38 0.66
N VAL A 28 12.21 -7.24 0.36
CA VAL A 28 10.85 -7.21 0.87
C VAL A 28 10.78 -7.37 2.39
N ARG A 29 11.52 -8.33 2.94
CA ARG A 29 11.50 -8.62 4.38
C ARG A 29 12.15 -7.47 5.14
N ASP A 30 13.24 -6.95 4.60
CA ASP A 30 13.98 -5.82 5.17
C ASP A 30 13.11 -4.55 5.18
N ILE A 31 12.37 -4.27 4.10
CA ILE A 31 11.41 -3.16 4.05
C ILE A 31 10.27 -3.36 5.06
N ARG A 32 9.72 -4.57 5.19
CA ARG A 32 8.65 -4.88 6.16
C ARG A 32 9.12 -4.69 7.61
N ASP A 33 10.28 -5.24 7.95
CA ASP A 33 10.87 -5.17 9.28
C ASP A 33 11.24 -3.73 9.63
N TRP A 34 11.68 -2.94 8.64
CA TRP A 34 11.90 -1.51 8.81
C TRP A 34 10.61 -0.74 9.07
N LEU A 35 9.58 -0.94 8.25
CA LEU A 35 8.31 -0.22 8.36
C LEU A 35 7.62 -0.50 9.69
N GLN A 36 7.78 -1.71 10.24
CA GLN A 36 7.07 -2.18 11.44
C GLN A 36 5.57 -1.84 11.42
N ALA A 37 4.96 -1.94 10.24
CA ALA A 37 3.58 -1.53 10.06
C ALA A 37 2.65 -2.38 10.95
N PRO A 38 1.65 -1.77 11.61
CA PRO A 38 0.63 -2.52 12.34
C PRO A 38 -0.09 -3.51 11.43
N ASP A 39 -0.47 -4.66 11.99
CA ASP A 39 -1.37 -5.57 11.28
C ASP A 39 -2.74 -4.89 11.07
N CYS A 40 -3.06 -4.63 9.80
CA CYS A 40 -4.30 -3.99 9.39
C CYS A 40 -5.35 -5.02 8.91
N SER A 41 -5.13 -6.32 9.15
CA SER A 41 -6.03 -7.41 8.73
C SER A 41 -7.46 -7.21 9.24
N ALA A 42 -7.63 -6.89 10.53
CA ALA A 42 -8.93 -6.63 11.14
C ALA A 42 -9.64 -5.43 10.49
N ASN A 43 -8.93 -4.30 10.32
CA ASN A 43 -9.49 -3.10 9.68
C ASN A 43 -9.92 -3.37 8.23
N ARG A 44 -9.16 -4.20 7.50
CA ARG A 44 -9.51 -4.62 6.15
C ARG A 44 -10.74 -5.50 6.15
N ALA A 45 -10.84 -6.48 7.05
CA ALA A 45 -12.01 -7.35 7.18
C ALA A 45 -13.26 -6.51 7.44
N ASP A 46 -13.22 -5.63 8.45
CA ASP A 46 -14.30 -4.68 8.76
C ASP A 46 -14.70 -3.81 7.56
N ALA A 47 -13.73 -3.30 6.80
CA ALA A 47 -13.99 -2.47 5.63
C ALA A 47 -14.59 -3.27 4.46
N THR A 48 -14.21 -4.55 4.34
CA THR A 48 -14.75 -5.48 3.35
C THR A 48 -16.18 -5.84 3.71
N ASP A 49 -16.48 -6.10 4.99
CA ASP A 49 -17.83 -6.40 5.46
C ASP A 49 -18.78 -5.19 5.31
N LYS A 50 -18.25 -3.97 5.43
CA LYS A 50 -19.00 -2.73 5.20
C LYS A 50 -19.13 -2.37 3.72
N LYS A 51 -18.42 -3.05 2.82
CA LYS A 51 -18.47 -2.78 1.38
C LYS A 51 -19.83 -3.18 0.83
N THR A 52 -20.54 -2.21 0.27
CA THR A 52 -21.77 -2.50 -0.48
C THR A 52 -21.40 -3.19 -1.79
N GLU A 53 -22.01 -4.34 -2.05
CA GLU A 53 -21.78 -5.13 -3.26
C GLU A 53 -21.96 -4.27 -4.53
N GLY A 54 -21.08 -4.46 -5.52
CA GLY A 54 -21.08 -3.70 -6.77
C GLY A 54 -20.51 -2.28 -6.67
N THR A 55 -20.22 -1.76 -5.47
CA THR A 55 -19.60 -0.43 -5.31
C THR A 55 -18.07 -0.49 -5.29
N GLY A 56 -17.41 0.64 -5.53
CA GLY A 56 -15.94 0.75 -5.54
C GLY A 56 -15.26 0.19 -6.79
N GLN A 57 -15.92 -0.67 -7.57
CA GLN A 57 -15.39 -1.31 -8.78
C GLN A 57 -14.96 -0.32 -9.88
N TRP A 58 -15.52 0.89 -9.88
CA TRP A 58 -15.15 1.94 -10.83
C TRP A 58 -13.65 2.28 -10.79
N ILE A 59 -12.99 2.13 -9.63
CA ILE A 59 -11.56 2.44 -9.50
C ILE A 59 -10.71 1.54 -10.38
N LEU A 60 -11.14 0.28 -10.57
CA LEU A 60 -10.43 -0.68 -11.39
C LEU A 60 -10.39 -0.25 -12.86
N ASN A 61 -11.37 0.52 -13.32
CA ASN A 61 -11.38 1.07 -14.68
C ASN A 61 -10.84 2.50 -14.76
N HIS A 62 -10.41 3.09 -13.64
CA HIS A 62 -9.94 4.47 -13.62
C HIS A 62 -8.58 4.59 -14.33
N PRO A 63 -8.38 5.56 -15.24
CA PRO A 63 -7.14 5.68 -16.01
C PRO A 63 -5.88 5.81 -15.16
N GLU A 64 -5.96 6.58 -14.06
CA GLU A 64 -4.81 6.76 -13.16
C GLU A 64 -4.46 5.47 -12.40
N TYR A 65 -5.48 4.71 -12.01
CA TYR A 65 -5.28 3.42 -11.37
C TYR A 65 -4.63 2.42 -12.34
N GLN A 66 -5.14 2.31 -13.57
CA GLN A 66 -4.57 1.43 -14.59
C GLN A 66 -3.12 1.80 -14.95
N LYS A 67 -2.83 3.10 -15.08
CA LYS A 67 -1.47 3.61 -15.30
C LYS A 67 -0.55 3.25 -14.14
N TRP A 68 -1.00 3.46 -12.90
CA TRP A 68 -0.24 3.10 -11.71
C TRP A 68 -0.03 1.58 -11.61
N LYS A 69 -1.05 0.78 -11.89
CA LYS A 69 -1.00 -0.69 -11.85
C LYS A 69 0.02 -1.25 -12.85
N GLY A 70 0.11 -0.66 -14.05
CA GLY A 70 1.09 -1.06 -15.06
C GLY A 70 2.53 -0.62 -14.76
N LYS A 71 2.72 0.47 -13.98
CA LYS A 71 4.03 0.93 -13.50
C LYS A 71 3.93 1.35 -12.02
N PRO A 72 4.02 0.38 -11.09
CA PRO A 72 3.76 0.61 -9.67
C PRO A 72 4.66 1.71 -9.08
N SER A 73 4.04 2.65 -8.39
CA SER A 73 4.67 3.75 -7.63
C SER A 73 3.73 4.16 -6.48
N ILE A 74 3.63 5.44 -6.13
CA ILE A 74 2.66 5.92 -5.13
C ILE A 74 1.32 6.19 -5.83
N LEU A 75 0.26 5.52 -5.39
CA LEU A 75 -1.13 5.86 -5.74
C LEU A 75 -1.73 6.72 -4.63
N TRP A 76 -2.19 7.91 -4.97
CA TRP A 76 -2.71 8.86 -4.01
C TRP A 76 -4.23 9.04 -4.19
N ILE A 77 -5.02 8.56 -3.23
CA ILE A 77 -6.48 8.62 -3.28
C ILE A 77 -6.97 9.68 -2.28
N GLN A 78 -7.56 10.75 -2.81
CA GLN A 78 -8.10 11.85 -1.99
C GLN A 78 -9.61 11.86 -1.95
N GLY A 79 -10.15 12.26 -0.81
CA GLY A 79 -11.59 12.40 -0.60
C GLY A 79 -11.90 12.85 0.83
N LYS A 80 -13.08 13.41 1.03
CA LYS A 80 -13.56 13.90 2.34
C LYS A 80 -13.59 12.77 3.38
N ALA A 81 -13.63 13.11 4.68
CA ALA A 81 -13.91 12.13 5.73
C ALA A 81 -15.24 11.40 5.40
N GLY A 82 -15.28 10.08 5.63
CA GLY A 82 -16.46 9.27 5.31
C GLY A 82 -16.71 8.97 3.82
N SER A 83 -15.86 9.43 2.89
CA SER A 83 -16.01 9.15 1.44
C SER A 83 -15.72 7.69 1.01
N GLY A 84 -15.46 6.79 1.96
CA GLY A 84 -15.23 5.37 1.66
C GLY A 84 -13.83 5.03 1.15
N LYS A 85 -12.81 5.89 1.32
CA LYS A 85 -11.42 5.59 0.89
C LYS A 85 -10.90 4.24 1.40
N THR A 86 -11.19 3.91 2.66
CA THR A 86 -10.86 2.63 3.31
C THR A 86 -11.57 1.44 2.67
N VAL A 87 -12.82 1.63 2.24
CA VAL A 87 -13.59 0.59 1.54
C VAL A 87 -13.11 0.47 0.09
N LEU A 88 -12.69 1.58 -0.53
CA LEU A 88 -12.12 1.58 -1.87
C LEU A 88 -10.78 0.83 -1.92
N SER A 89 -9.96 0.94 -0.87
CA SER A 89 -8.69 0.21 -0.79
C SER A 89 -8.86 -1.30 -0.70
N THR A 90 -9.99 -1.82 -0.19
CA THR A 90 -10.23 -3.28 -0.19
C THR A 90 -10.45 -3.81 -1.60
N THR A 91 -11.13 -3.03 -2.47
CA THR A 91 -11.32 -3.37 -3.88
C THR A 91 -10.00 -3.40 -4.64
N ILE A 92 -9.12 -2.43 -4.36
CA ILE A 92 -7.76 -2.41 -4.92
C ILE A 92 -6.96 -3.62 -4.43
N TRP A 93 -7.08 -3.95 -3.14
CA TRP A 93 -6.39 -5.11 -2.57
C TRP A 93 -6.84 -6.43 -3.19
N GLU A 94 -8.15 -6.66 -3.35
CA GLU A 94 -8.72 -7.84 -4.01
C GLU A 94 -8.12 -8.02 -5.41
N ASP A 95 -8.16 -6.97 -6.24
CA ASP A 95 -7.63 -7.01 -7.61
C ASP A 95 -6.13 -7.35 -7.64
N LEU A 96 -5.33 -6.80 -6.72
CA LEU A 96 -3.89 -7.01 -6.68
C LEU A 96 -3.50 -8.36 -6.09
N PHE A 97 -4.29 -8.88 -5.14
CA PHE A 97 -4.10 -10.19 -4.55
C PHE A 97 -4.26 -11.30 -5.61
N ASP A 98 -5.23 -11.14 -6.51
CA ASP A 98 -5.46 -12.07 -7.61
C ASP A 98 -4.32 -12.11 -8.63
N MET A 99 -3.50 -11.05 -8.71
CA MET A 99 -2.40 -10.97 -9.67
C MET A 99 -1.17 -11.85 -9.35
N LYS A 100 -1.13 -12.56 -8.20
CA LYS A 100 0.00 -13.43 -7.80
C LYS A 100 1.40 -12.82 -7.95
N ASN A 101 1.53 -11.52 -7.71
CA ASN A 101 2.83 -10.86 -7.67
C ASN A 101 3.37 -10.86 -6.23
N ASP A 102 4.69 -10.93 -6.06
CA ASP A 102 5.39 -10.69 -4.79
C ASP A 102 5.32 -9.20 -4.35
N ALA A 103 4.20 -8.53 -4.62
CA ALA A 103 4.00 -7.12 -4.36
C ALA A 103 3.55 -6.90 -2.91
N PHE A 104 4.24 -5.98 -2.22
CA PHE A 104 3.92 -5.58 -0.86
C PHE A 104 3.15 -4.28 -0.87
N TRP A 105 1.97 -4.29 -0.25
CA TRP A 105 1.04 -3.17 -0.23
C TRP A 105 0.93 -2.60 1.19
N TYR A 106 1.08 -1.29 1.28
CA TYR A 106 0.85 -0.54 2.51
C TYR A 106 -0.15 0.57 2.23
N HIS A 107 -1.06 0.81 3.17
CA HIS A 107 -1.92 1.98 3.15
C HIS A 107 -1.87 2.66 4.51
N TYR A 108 -1.92 3.99 4.49
CA TYR A 108 -1.92 4.84 5.67
C TYR A 108 -3.08 5.84 5.52
N PHE A 109 -3.76 6.17 6.63
CA PHE A 109 -4.84 7.16 6.66
C PHE A 109 -4.37 8.50 7.20
#